data_AF-A0A060X4Q0-F1
#
_entry.id   AF-A0A060X4Q0-F1
#
_cell.length_a   1.000
_cell.length_b   1.000
_cell.length_c   1.000
_cell.angle_alpha   90.00
_cell.angle_beta   90.00
_cell.angle_gamma   90.00
#
_symmetry.space_group_name_H-M   'P 1'
#
loop_
_entity.id
_entity.type
_entity.pdbx_description
1 polymer ?
#
loop_
_entity_poly.entity_id
_entity_poly.type
_entity_poly.pdbx_seq_one_letter_code
_entity_poly.pdbx_strand_id
1 'polypeptide(L)'
;MLTSDSCLSLHKHGSSMASDSNSSESQRIAQQRLRIIAGHLQKHKDDDSGTIATECKAEANKGTVPRKRQEIMKWNGWGYSDSKFLFNKKGQAEFTGKRYRLSGMVLPSLQDWFENTFGASVNHKSPATPALNASAVPPASLNEAFVEDLKATGIPFSHEAEDRVFRAHGHCLHEIFALREGKKFERVPDMVVWPSEFLRHYY
;
A
#
# COMPACT_ATOMS: atom_id res chain seq x y z
N MET A 1 21.46 12.05 76.10
CA MET A 1 20.85 13.38 75.95
C MET A 1 21.58 14.10 74.83
N LEU A 2 20.82 14.81 74.01
CA LEU A 2 21.16 15.39 72.71
C LEU A 2 22.32 16.41 72.77
N THR A 3 23.11 16.44 71.70
CA THR A 3 23.64 17.62 70.95
C THR A 3 24.53 17.06 69.83
N SER A 4 24.09 17.00 68.57
CA SER A 4 24.10 18.04 67.53
C SER A 4 25.50 18.31 66.96
N ASP A 5 25.79 17.74 65.79
CA ASP A 5 26.82 18.25 64.88
C ASP A 5 26.15 18.63 63.55
N SER A 6 26.26 19.93 63.26
CA SER A 6 25.84 20.60 62.04
C SER A 6 27.05 20.74 61.13
N CYS A 7 26.94 20.37 59.86
CA CYS A 7 27.98 20.67 58.88
C CYS A 7 27.39 20.99 57.50
N LEU A 8 27.50 22.27 57.15
CA LEU A 8 27.68 22.86 55.81
C LEU A 8 26.54 22.75 54.78
N SER A 9 25.79 23.86 54.69
CA SER A 9 24.99 24.26 53.53
C SER A 9 25.88 24.92 52.47
N LEU A 10 25.98 24.29 51.28
CA LEU A 10 26.58 24.89 50.08
C LEU A 10 25.49 25.32 49.08
N HIS A 11 25.46 26.63 48.82
CA HIS A 11 25.13 27.37 47.60
C HIS A 11 24.08 26.88 46.58
N LYS A 12 23.15 27.80 46.33
CA LYS A 12 22.16 27.91 45.26
C LYS A 12 22.67 27.52 43.86
N HIS A 13 21.88 26.71 43.15
CA HIS A 13 21.70 26.83 41.71
C HIS A 13 20.23 27.11 41.39
N GLY A 14 19.98 28.29 40.82
CA GLY A 14 18.67 28.67 40.29
C GLY A 14 18.32 27.80 39.08
N SER A 15 17.17 27.16 39.12
CA SER A 15 16.54 26.56 37.95
C SER A 15 15.86 27.66 37.15
N SER A 16 16.46 28.06 36.02
CA SER A 16 15.81 28.94 35.06
C SER A 16 14.97 28.09 34.10
N MET A 17 13.69 28.39 34.04
CA MET A 17 12.72 27.80 33.12
C MET A 17 13.10 28.09 31.67
N ALA A 18 13.14 27.04 30.84
CA ALA A 18 13.23 27.14 29.39
C ALA A 18 12.04 26.36 28.80
N SER A 19 10.86 26.99 28.78
CA SER A 19 9.63 26.37 28.25
C SER A 19 8.98 27.12 27.09
N ASP A 20 9.49 28.30 26.70
CA ASP A 20 8.77 29.16 25.74
C ASP A 20 9.29 29.10 24.29
N SER A 21 10.47 28.55 24.03
CA SER A 21 11.05 28.49 22.68
C SER A 21 10.41 27.41 21.79
N ASN A 22 10.08 26.25 22.37
CA ASN A 22 9.62 25.08 21.63
C ASN A 22 8.18 25.19 21.09
N SER A 23 7.31 25.94 21.78
CA SER A 23 5.94 26.19 21.32
C SER A 23 5.91 27.15 20.12
N SER A 24 6.83 28.13 20.12
CA SER A 24 6.98 29.11 19.05
C SER A 24 7.50 28.49 17.75
N GLU A 25 8.48 27.58 17.84
CA GLU A 25 9.03 26.85 16.70
C GLU A 25 7.94 25.99 16.04
N SER A 26 7.18 25.26 16.87
CA SER A 26 6.08 24.41 16.43
C SER A 26 4.97 25.21 15.75
N GLN A 27 4.63 26.40 16.29
CA GLN A 27 3.68 27.31 15.67
C GLN A 27 4.17 27.85 14.32
N ARG A 28 5.47 28.18 14.20
CA ARG A 28 6.06 28.65 12.93
C ARG A 28 6.02 27.57 11.85
N ILE A 29 6.35 26.33 12.21
CA ILE A 29 6.28 25.18 11.29
C ILE A 29 4.83 24.92 10.87
N ALA A 30 3.87 24.99 11.80
CA ALA A 30 2.45 24.84 11.51
C ALA A 30 1.93 25.94 10.56
N GLN A 31 2.30 27.20 10.81
CA GLN A 31 1.94 28.33 9.96
C GLN A 31 2.53 28.20 8.55
N GLN A 32 3.79 27.73 8.43
CA GLN A 32 4.41 27.48 7.14
C GLN A 32 3.70 26.39 6.35
N ARG A 33 3.32 25.28 7.00
CA ARG A 33 2.54 24.20 6.39
C ARG A 33 1.17 24.68 5.90
N LEU A 34 0.46 25.45 6.72
CA LEU A 34 -0.85 26.01 6.35
C LEU A 34 -0.74 26.98 5.16
N ARG A 35 0.33 27.78 5.10
CA ARG A 35 0.56 28.71 3.97
C ARG A 35 0.79 27.97 2.66
N ILE A 36 1.53 26.87 2.68
CA ILE A 36 1.76 26.03 1.50
C ILE A 36 0.45 25.41 1.03
N ILE A 37 -0.34 24.82 1.94
CA ILE A 37 -1.64 24.21 1.60
C ILE A 37 -2.61 25.26 1.04
N ALA A 38 -2.68 26.44 1.66
CA ALA A 38 -3.51 27.54 1.17
C ALA A 38 -3.12 27.98 -0.24
N GLY A 39 -1.82 27.99 -0.57
CA GLY A 39 -1.34 28.28 -1.92
C GLY A 39 -1.80 27.26 -2.97
N HIS A 40 -1.95 25.98 -2.60
CA HIS A 40 -2.46 24.94 -3.51
C HIS A 40 -3.99 24.93 -3.63
N LEU A 41 -4.70 25.52 -2.67
CA LEU A 41 -6.16 25.67 -2.69
C LEU A 41 -6.62 26.90 -3.48
N GLN A 42 -5.74 27.89 -3.66
CA GLN A 42 -6.02 29.04 -4.50
C GLN A 42 -5.98 28.61 -5.97
N LYS A 43 -7.17 28.37 -6.51
CA LYS A 43 -7.40 28.13 -7.93
C LYS A 43 -6.83 29.30 -8.73
N HIS A 44 -5.71 29.08 -9.42
CA HIS A 44 -5.13 30.04 -10.36
C HIS A 44 -6.23 30.40 -11.38
N LYS A 45 -6.63 31.67 -11.41
CA LYS A 45 -7.32 32.24 -12.58
C LYS A 45 -6.22 32.65 -13.54
N ASP A 46 -6.29 32.08 -14.73
CA ASP A 46 -5.49 32.39 -15.92
C ASP A 46 -4.01 32.03 -15.85
N ASP A 47 -3.70 30.78 -16.23
CA ASP A 47 -2.56 30.49 -17.11
C ASP A 47 -2.80 29.16 -17.86
N ASP A 48 -3.03 29.25 -19.17
CA ASP A 48 -3.35 28.17 -20.11
C ASP A 48 -2.08 27.44 -20.56
N SER A 49 -1.31 26.91 -19.61
CA SER A 49 -0.16 26.02 -19.90
C SER A 49 0.06 24.92 -18.85
N GLY A 50 -0.88 24.77 -17.90
CA GLY A 50 -0.86 23.66 -16.96
C GLY A 50 -1.30 22.37 -17.65
N THR A 51 -0.45 21.34 -17.63
CA THR A 51 -0.75 19.96 -18.03
C THR A 51 -2.12 19.56 -17.49
N ILE A 52 -3.16 19.73 -18.31
CA ILE A 52 -4.50 19.30 -17.97
C ILE A 52 -4.39 17.79 -17.83
N ALA A 53 -4.66 17.29 -16.63
CA ALA A 53 -4.89 15.87 -16.38
C ALA A 53 -6.13 15.49 -17.19
N THR A 54 -5.93 15.26 -18.49
CA THR A 54 -6.95 14.70 -19.33
C THR A 54 -7.26 13.34 -18.72
N GLU A 55 -8.53 13.07 -18.56
CA GLU A 55 -9.02 11.83 -17.99
C GLU A 55 -8.34 10.66 -18.71
N CYS A 56 -7.82 9.70 -17.96
CA CYS A 56 -7.30 8.47 -18.54
C CYS A 56 -8.48 7.75 -19.17
N LYS A 57 -8.71 7.98 -20.47
CA LYS A 57 -9.52 7.11 -21.33
C LYS A 57 -8.77 5.79 -21.51
N ALA A 58 -8.60 5.05 -20.42
CA ALA A 58 -8.44 3.62 -20.54
C ALA A 58 -9.71 3.12 -21.23
N GLU A 59 -9.56 2.34 -22.30
CA GLU A 59 -10.69 1.67 -22.93
C GLU A 59 -11.46 0.92 -21.83
N ALA A 60 -12.64 1.44 -21.51
CA ALA A 60 -13.52 0.86 -20.51
C ALA A 60 -14.13 -0.41 -21.11
N ASN A 61 -13.33 -1.46 -21.21
CA ASN A 61 -13.85 -2.82 -21.21
C ASN A 61 -14.69 -2.92 -19.95
N LYS A 62 -16.01 -3.14 -20.10
CA LYS A 62 -17.02 -3.17 -19.04
C LYS A 62 -16.40 -3.68 -17.73
N GLY A 63 -16.10 -2.74 -16.83
CA GLY A 63 -15.05 -2.82 -15.81
C GLY A 63 -15.39 -3.68 -14.60
N THR A 64 -15.76 -4.94 -14.80
CA THR A 64 -15.96 -5.88 -13.71
C THR A 64 -14.65 -6.58 -13.37
N VAL A 65 -14.21 -6.46 -12.12
CA VAL A 65 -13.08 -7.24 -11.60
C VAL A 65 -13.42 -8.73 -11.73
N PRO A 66 -12.62 -9.55 -12.43
CA PRO A 66 -12.91 -10.96 -12.61
C PRO A 66 -12.84 -11.71 -11.28
N ARG A 67 -13.49 -12.88 -11.21
CA ARG A 67 -13.47 -13.73 -10.02
C ARG A 67 -12.04 -14.16 -9.66
N LYS A 68 -11.31 -14.66 -10.66
CA LYS A 68 -9.89 -14.99 -10.63
C LYS A 68 -9.05 -13.74 -10.89
N ARG A 69 -8.83 -12.94 -9.85
CA ARG A 69 -8.17 -11.63 -9.97
C ARG A 69 -6.72 -11.72 -10.44
N GLN A 70 -6.04 -12.80 -10.08
CA GLN A 70 -4.66 -13.10 -10.44
C GLN A 70 -4.41 -13.23 -11.96
N GLU A 71 -5.46 -13.41 -12.78
CA GLU A 71 -5.32 -13.44 -14.24
C GLU A 71 -4.94 -12.07 -14.82
N ILE A 72 -5.36 -10.99 -14.15
CA ILE A 72 -5.13 -9.61 -14.64
C ILE A 72 -4.39 -8.72 -13.62
N MET A 73 -4.39 -9.08 -12.34
CA MET A 73 -3.76 -8.33 -11.25
C MET A 73 -2.58 -9.11 -10.65
N LYS A 74 -1.61 -8.38 -10.09
CA LYS A 74 -0.49 -8.99 -9.37
C LYS A 74 -1.00 -9.59 -8.06
N TRP A 75 -0.74 -10.87 -7.85
CA TRP A 75 -1.11 -11.56 -6.60
C TRP A 75 -0.25 -11.14 -5.40
N ASN A 76 0.97 -10.64 -5.63
CA ASN A 76 1.97 -10.29 -4.61
C ASN A 76 2.36 -8.80 -4.63
N GLY A 77 1.46 -7.92 -5.09
CA GLY A 77 1.76 -6.50 -5.21
C GLY A 77 0.58 -5.67 -5.71
N TRP A 78 0.86 -4.40 -6.01
CA TRP A 78 -0.17 -3.47 -6.46
C TRP A 78 -0.46 -3.58 -7.97
N GLY A 79 -1.74 -3.50 -8.30
CA GLY A 79 -2.24 -3.20 -9.64
C GLY A 79 -2.15 -4.36 -10.65
N TYR A 80 -2.26 -4.00 -11.93
CA TYR A 80 -2.32 -4.93 -13.05
C TYR A 80 -0.97 -5.59 -13.36
N SER A 81 -1.03 -6.84 -13.83
CA SER A 81 0.15 -7.63 -14.21
C SER A 81 0.94 -7.01 -15.38
N ASP A 82 0.25 -6.28 -16.26
CA ASP A 82 0.81 -5.57 -17.42
C ASP A 82 1.57 -4.27 -17.08
N SER A 83 1.46 -3.77 -15.84
CA SER A 83 1.90 -2.42 -15.45
C SER A 83 2.90 -2.47 -14.31
N LYS A 84 4.20 -2.34 -14.61
CA LYS A 84 5.29 -2.33 -13.62
C LYS A 84 6.48 -1.52 -14.11
N PHE A 85 7.31 -1.07 -13.17
CA PHE A 85 8.63 -0.53 -13.50
C PHE A 85 9.61 -1.68 -13.76
N LEU A 86 10.45 -1.51 -14.79
CA LEU A 86 11.59 -2.38 -15.08
C LEU A 86 12.78 -1.53 -15.52
N PHE A 87 13.96 -2.12 -15.53
CA PHE A 87 15.13 -1.56 -16.20
C PHE A 87 15.26 -2.21 -17.58
N ASN A 88 15.30 -1.39 -18.63
CA ASN A 88 15.43 -1.87 -20.00
C ASN A 88 16.88 -2.29 -20.32
N LYS A 89 17.13 -2.74 -21.56
CA LYS A 89 18.48 -3.19 -21.99
C LYS A 89 19.56 -2.10 -21.92
N LYS A 90 19.16 -0.82 -21.86
CA LYS A 90 20.06 0.34 -21.70
C LYS A 90 20.25 0.73 -20.24
N GLY A 91 19.72 -0.06 -19.29
CA GLY A 91 19.77 0.24 -17.86
C GLY A 91 18.80 1.33 -17.41
N GLN A 92 17.93 1.85 -18.28
CA GLN A 92 17.03 2.94 -17.93
C GLN A 92 15.71 2.41 -17.39
N ALA A 93 15.15 3.08 -16.38
CA ALA A 93 13.84 2.72 -15.86
C ALA A 93 12.76 2.98 -16.92
N GLU A 94 11.82 2.06 -17.04
CA GLU A 94 10.70 2.12 -17.98
C GLU A 94 9.45 1.56 -17.30
N PHE A 95 8.30 2.18 -17.57
CA PHE A 95 7.02 1.70 -17.07
C PHE A 95 6.27 0.92 -18.14
N THR A 96 5.91 -0.33 -17.87
CA THR A 96 5.34 -1.22 -18.90
C THR A 96 3.87 -0.96 -19.22
N GLY A 97 3.38 -1.64 -20.27
CA GLY A 97 1.96 -1.70 -20.62
C GLY A 97 1.51 -0.55 -21.51
N LYS A 98 0.21 -0.29 -21.52
CA LYS A 98 -0.43 0.84 -22.25
C LYS A 98 -1.58 1.48 -21.44
N ARG A 99 -1.71 1.12 -20.16
CA ARG A 99 -2.87 1.46 -19.32
C ARG A 99 -2.85 2.90 -18.84
N TYR A 100 -1.65 3.43 -18.59
CA TYR A 100 -1.45 4.76 -18.04
C TYR A 100 -0.72 5.62 -19.07
N ARG A 101 -0.83 6.94 -18.96
CA ARG A 101 -0.07 7.88 -19.82
C ARG A 101 1.44 7.66 -19.74
N LEU A 102 1.91 7.24 -18.57
CA LEU A 102 3.31 6.93 -18.31
C LEU A 102 3.76 5.60 -18.95
N SER A 103 2.83 4.75 -19.39
CA SER A 103 3.15 3.45 -19.96
C SER A 103 3.94 3.58 -21.27
N GLY A 104 5.02 2.81 -21.38
CA GLY A 104 6.00 2.87 -22.47
C GLY A 104 7.01 4.01 -22.36
N MET A 105 6.87 4.91 -21.38
CA MET A 105 7.82 6.01 -21.19
C MET A 105 9.07 5.54 -20.45
N VAL A 106 10.22 6.01 -20.95
CA VAL A 106 11.52 5.86 -20.28
C VAL A 106 11.70 7.01 -19.30
N LEU A 107 12.17 6.68 -18.10
CA LEU A 107 12.46 7.59 -17.00
C LEU A 107 13.98 7.58 -16.74
N PRO A 108 14.78 8.29 -17.54
CA PRO A 108 16.24 8.14 -17.56
C PRO A 108 16.89 8.51 -16.23
N SER A 109 16.36 9.52 -15.54
CA SER A 109 16.93 10.03 -14.27
C SER A 109 16.40 9.31 -13.02
N LEU A 110 15.48 8.34 -13.16
CA LEU A 110 14.87 7.69 -12.00
C LEU A 110 15.87 6.83 -11.23
N GLN A 111 16.78 6.14 -11.94
CA GLN A 111 17.83 5.34 -11.31
C GLN A 111 18.74 6.23 -10.45
N ASP A 112 19.35 7.24 -11.06
CA ASP A 112 20.26 8.17 -10.39
C ASP A 112 19.61 8.80 -9.16
N TRP A 113 18.33 9.17 -9.25
CA TRP A 113 17.59 9.70 -8.12
C TRP A 113 17.46 8.69 -6.97
N PHE A 114 17.13 7.42 -7.24
CA PHE A 114 17.06 6.38 -6.22
C PHE A 114 18.41 6.09 -5.55
N GLU A 115 19.48 5.99 -6.35
CA GLU A 115 20.84 5.70 -5.85
C GLU A 115 21.33 6.83 -4.94
N ASN A 116 21.15 8.09 -5.36
CA ASN A 116 21.56 9.25 -4.57
C ASN A 116 20.71 9.49 -3.32
N THR A 117 19.41 9.20 -3.37
CA THR A 117 18.49 9.48 -2.25
C THR A 117 18.54 8.41 -1.17
N PHE A 118 18.65 7.14 -1.55
CA PHE A 118 18.53 6.02 -0.62
C PHE A 118 19.81 5.20 -0.45
N GLY A 119 20.88 5.51 -1.20
CA GLY A 119 22.09 4.68 -1.25
C GLY A 119 21.81 3.28 -1.82
N ALA A 120 20.72 3.14 -2.59
CA ALA A 120 20.34 1.87 -3.20
C ALA A 120 21.27 1.52 -4.36
N SER A 121 21.31 0.25 -4.75
CA SER A 121 22.03 -0.21 -5.94
C SER A 121 21.17 -1.19 -6.73
N VAL A 122 21.10 -1.00 -8.05
CA VAL A 122 20.42 -1.92 -8.98
C VAL A 122 21.02 -3.33 -9.00
N ASN A 123 22.24 -3.49 -8.47
CA ASN A 123 22.93 -4.76 -8.33
C ASN A 123 22.39 -5.58 -7.15
N HIS A 124 21.81 -4.92 -6.14
CA HIS A 124 21.24 -5.60 -4.97
C HIS A 124 19.75 -5.84 -5.17
N LYS A 125 19.41 -7.03 -5.65
CA LYS A 125 18.04 -7.42 -5.97
C LYS A 125 17.45 -8.31 -4.89
N SER A 126 16.21 -8.04 -4.51
CA SER A 126 15.34 -8.92 -3.74
C SER A 126 14.23 -9.47 -4.66
N PRO A 127 14.45 -10.63 -5.29
CA PRO A 127 13.43 -11.26 -6.12
C PRO A 127 12.27 -11.73 -5.24
N ALA A 128 11.03 -11.49 -5.69
CA ALA A 128 9.86 -12.04 -5.02
C ALA A 128 9.65 -13.51 -5.38
N THR A 129 8.96 -14.24 -4.52
CA THR A 129 8.39 -15.55 -4.83
C THR A 129 7.55 -15.44 -6.13
N PRO A 130 7.85 -16.26 -7.16
CA PRO A 130 7.26 -16.09 -8.48
C PRO A 130 5.80 -16.55 -8.56
N ALA A 131 5.44 -17.56 -7.78
CA ALA A 131 4.12 -18.17 -7.75
C ALA A 131 3.69 -18.48 -6.31
N LEU A 132 2.38 -18.51 -6.07
CA LEU A 132 1.84 -18.95 -4.79
C LEU A 132 2.19 -20.42 -4.55
N ASN A 133 2.77 -20.72 -3.40
CA ASN A 133 2.92 -22.10 -2.95
C ASN A 133 1.62 -22.54 -2.26
N ALA A 134 0.75 -23.24 -2.99
CA ALA A 134 -0.52 -23.73 -2.47
C ALA A 134 -0.34 -24.61 -1.22
N SER A 135 0.74 -25.38 -1.12
CA SER A 135 1.04 -26.22 0.05
C SER A 135 1.37 -25.42 1.33
N ALA A 136 1.71 -24.14 1.20
CA ALA A 136 1.92 -23.23 2.33
C ALA A 136 0.62 -22.55 2.81
N VAL A 137 -0.49 -22.76 2.10
CA VAL A 137 -1.80 -22.20 2.46
C VAL A 137 -2.54 -23.20 3.34
N PRO A 138 -3.10 -22.78 4.49
CA PRO A 138 -3.93 -23.67 5.31
C PRO A 138 -5.08 -24.29 4.51
N PRO A 139 -5.42 -25.58 4.70
CA PRO A 139 -6.57 -26.17 4.06
C PRO A 139 -7.86 -25.45 4.46
N ALA A 140 -8.87 -25.45 3.58
CA ALA A 140 -10.16 -24.87 3.89
C ALA A 140 -10.90 -25.74 4.91
N SER A 141 -11.39 -25.12 5.99
CA SER A 141 -12.31 -25.78 6.92
C SER A 141 -13.74 -25.57 6.43
N LEU A 142 -14.37 -26.62 5.90
CA LEU A 142 -15.69 -26.56 5.27
C LEU A 142 -16.71 -27.40 6.04
N ASN A 143 -17.91 -26.86 6.19
CA ASN A 143 -19.07 -27.61 6.67
C ASN A 143 -19.85 -28.13 5.45
N GLU A 144 -19.99 -29.45 5.31
CA GLU A 144 -20.59 -30.07 4.13
C GLU A 144 -22.04 -29.64 3.90
N ALA A 145 -22.86 -29.59 4.96
CA ALA A 145 -24.25 -29.16 4.86
C ALA A 145 -24.37 -27.72 4.31
N PHE A 146 -23.54 -26.81 4.82
CA PHE A 146 -23.50 -25.44 4.32
C PHE A 146 -23.04 -25.36 2.85
N VAL A 147 -22.08 -26.19 2.44
CA VAL A 147 -21.62 -26.24 1.05
C VAL A 147 -22.74 -26.73 0.12
N GLU A 148 -23.52 -27.74 0.53
CA GLU A 148 -24.67 -28.21 -0.24
C GLU A 148 -25.78 -27.15 -0.34
N ASP A 149 -26.11 -26.48 0.77
CA ASP A 149 -27.06 -25.37 0.76
C ASP A 149 -26.59 -24.24 -0.18
N LEU A 150 -25.30 -23.89 -0.13
CA LEU A 150 -24.73 -22.87 -1.01
C LEU A 150 -24.77 -23.29 -2.48
N LYS A 151 -24.47 -24.55 -2.81
CA LYS A 151 -24.64 -25.08 -4.18
C LYS A 151 -26.07 -24.94 -4.67
N ALA A 152 -27.06 -25.21 -3.80
CA ALA A 152 -28.48 -25.09 -4.14
C ALA A 152 -28.91 -23.64 -4.46
N THR A 153 -28.23 -22.63 -3.90
CA THR A 153 -28.49 -21.22 -4.24
C THR A 153 -28.05 -20.82 -5.65
N GLY A 154 -27.17 -21.60 -6.28
CA GLY A 154 -26.53 -21.23 -7.54
C GLY A 154 -25.55 -20.06 -7.44
N ILE A 155 -25.27 -19.54 -6.23
CA ILE A 155 -24.27 -18.48 -6.01
C ILE A 155 -22.88 -19.06 -6.27
N PRO A 156 -22.08 -18.47 -7.17
CA PRO A 156 -20.72 -18.93 -7.44
C PRO A 156 -19.82 -18.80 -6.21
N PHE A 157 -19.02 -19.82 -5.95
CA PHE A 157 -18.05 -19.84 -4.87
C PHE A 157 -16.77 -20.61 -5.26
N SER A 158 -15.71 -20.46 -4.46
CA SER A 158 -14.41 -21.12 -4.63
C SER A 158 -13.75 -21.34 -3.27
N HIS A 159 -13.10 -22.47 -3.10
CA HIS A 159 -12.22 -22.75 -1.97
C HIS A 159 -10.76 -23.00 -2.42
N GLU A 160 -10.41 -22.55 -3.64
CA GLU A 160 -9.06 -22.65 -4.17
C GLU A 160 -8.08 -21.71 -3.45
N ALA A 161 -6.83 -22.15 -3.31
CA ALA A 161 -5.80 -21.45 -2.55
C ALA A 161 -5.55 -20.03 -3.08
N GLU A 162 -5.49 -19.85 -4.40
CA GLU A 162 -5.25 -18.56 -5.06
C GLU A 162 -6.38 -17.57 -4.76
N ASP A 163 -7.63 -18.00 -4.88
CA ASP A 163 -8.79 -17.12 -4.67
C ASP A 163 -8.90 -16.66 -3.21
N ARG A 164 -8.58 -17.58 -2.28
CA ARG A 164 -8.55 -17.35 -0.83
C ARG A 164 -7.43 -16.40 -0.43
N VAL A 165 -6.19 -16.68 -0.88
CA VAL A 165 -5.02 -15.85 -0.57
C VAL A 165 -5.17 -14.44 -1.14
N PHE A 166 -5.65 -14.29 -2.39
CA PHE A 166 -5.84 -12.97 -3.00
C PHE A 166 -6.78 -12.06 -2.18
N ARG A 167 -7.67 -12.66 -1.37
CA ARG A 167 -8.64 -11.95 -0.52
C ARG A 167 -8.27 -11.96 0.97
N ALA A 168 -7.08 -12.47 1.31
CA ALA A 168 -6.59 -12.55 2.69
C ALA A 168 -5.75 -11.33 3.11
N HIS A 169 -5.52 -10.37 2.21
CA HIS A 169 -4.64 -9.23 2.47
C HIS A 169 -5.12 -7.93 1.82
N GLY A 170 -4.68 -6.81 2.39
CA GLY A 170 -4.70 -5.49 1.77
C GLY A 170 -3.39 -5.15 1.05
N HIS A 171 -2.96 -3.91 1.22
CA HIS A 171 -1.73 -3.38 0.62
C HIS A 171 -0.79 -2.75 1.66
N CYS A 172 -0.88 -3.17 2.93
CA CYS A 172 0.12 -2.76 3.92
C CYS A 172 1.48 -3.41 3.59
N LEU A 173 2.57 -2.70 3.92
CA LEU A 173 3.93 -3.18 3.63
C LEU A 173 4.19 -4.59 4.17
N HIS A 174 3.74 -4.86 5.40
CA HIS A 174 3.91 -6.17 6.04
C HIS A 174 3.25 -7.30 5.25
N GLU A 175 2.03 -7.06 4.75
CA GLU A 175 1.27 -8.06 3.98
C GLU A 175 1.95 -8.34 2.64
N ILE A 176 2.34 -7.28 1.91
CA ILE A 176 3.04 -7.43 0.62
C ILE A 176 4.40 -8.11 0.80
N PHE A 177 5.11 -7.80 1.88
CA PHE A 177 6.36 -8.47 2.21
C PHE A 177 6.14 -9.97 2.48
N ALA A 178 5.11 -10.33 3.24
CA ALA A 178 4.77 -11.74 3.49
C ALA A 178 4.48 -12.51 2.20
N LEU A 179 3.73 -11.91 1.26
CA LEU A 179 3.46 -12.51 -0.07
C LEU A 179 4.75 -12.71 -0.89
N ARG A 180 5.63 -11.71 -0.88
CA ARG A 180 6.87 -11.70 -1.68
C ARG A 180 7.93 -12.65 -1.15
N GLU A 181 7.99 -12.87 0.15
CA GLU A 181 8.95 -13.79 0.78
C GLU A 181 8.39 -15.21 0.93
N GLY A 182 7.17 -15.47 0.46
CA GLY A 182 6.55 -16.79 0.53
C GLY A 182 6.30 -17.27 1.96
N LYS A 183 6.03 -16.34 2.88
CA LYS A 183 5.73 -16.68 4.28
C LYS A 183 4.46 -17.50 4.35
N LYS A 184 4.39 -18.39 5.35
CA LYS A 184 3.18 -19.14 5.67
C LYS A 184 2.08 -18.17 6.11
N PHE A 185 0.87 -18.35 5.57
CA PHE A 185 -0.30 -17.61 6.02
C PHE A 185 -0.87 -18.27 7.27
N GLU A 186 -0.96 -17.53 8.36
CA GLU A 186 -1.57 -18.04 9.60
C GLU A 186 -3.07 -18.29 9.42
N ARG A 187 -3.75 -17.38 8.73
CA ARG A 187 -5.17 -17.47 8.41
C ARG A 187 -5.45 -16.87 7.04
N VAL A 188 -6.28 -17.56 6.26
CA VAL A 188 -6.89 -17.08 5.02
C VAL A 188 -8.38 -17.43 5.05
N PRO A 189 -9.27 -16.76 4.29
CA PRO A 189 -10.66 -17.18 4.16
C PRO A 189 -10.75 -18.67 3.78
N ASP A 190 -11.72 -19.42 4.29
CA ASP A 190 -11.91 -20.84 3.87
C ASP A 190 -12.59 -20.95 2.51
N MET A 191 -13.45 -19.99 2.20
CA MET A 191 -14.21 -19.94 0.96
C MET A 191 -14.43 -18.50 0.53
N VAL A 192 -14.54 -18.30 -0.78
CA VAL A 192 -14.86 -17.04 -1.43
C VAL A 192 -16.19 -17.22 -2.14
N VAL A 193 -17.11 -16.27 -1.96
CA VAL A 193 -18.42 -16.25 -2.61
C VAL A 193 -18.57 -14.99 -3.47
N TRP A 194 -19.28 -15.10 -4.58
CA TRP A 194 -19.54 -13.99 -5.51
C TRP A 194 -21.04 -13.78 -5.69
N PRO A 195 -21.71 -13.08 -4.75
CA PRO A 195 -23.10 -12.70 -4.92
C PRO A 195 -23.24 -11.76 -6.13
N SER A 196 -24.23 -12.00 -6.99
CA SER A 196 -24.50 -11.18 -8.17
C SER A 196 -25.59 -10.14 -7.94
N GLU A 197 -26.55 -10.43 -7.04
CA GLU A 197 -27.73 -9.61 -6.83
C GLU A 197 -28.16 -9.65 -5.36
N PHE A 198 -28.84 -8.60 -4.91
CA PHE A 198 -29.54 -8.60 -3.63
C PHE A 198 -30.93 -9.19 -3.87
N LEU A 199 -31.26 -10.32 -3.24
CA LEU A 199 -32.60 -10.89 -3.33
C LEU A 199 -33.61 -9.91 -2.71
N ARG A 200 -34.36 -9.18 -3.55
CA ARG A 200 -35.52 -8.39 -3.12
C ARG A 200 -36.74 -9.30 -3.00
N HIS A 201 -36.75 -10.23 -2.06
CA HIS A 201 -37.97 -10.97 -1.73
C HIS A 201 -38.17 -11.03 -0.21
N TYR A 202 -38.68 -9.94 0.34
CA TYR A 202 -39.53 -9.92 1.54
C TYR A 202 -40.36 -8.63 1.51
N TYR A 203 -41.56 -8.68 0.93
CA TYR A 203 -42.83 -8.09 1.38
C TYR A 203 -43.95 -8.61 0.48
#